data_AF-A0A6B7Q2V9-F1
#
_entry.id   AF-A0A6B7Q2V9-F1
#
_cell.length_a   1.000
_cell.length_b   1.000
_cell.length_c   1.000
_cell.angle_alpha   90.00
_cell.angle_beta   90.00
_cell.angle_gamma   90.00
#
_symmetry.space_group_name_H-M   'P 1'
#
loop_
_entity.id
_entity.type
_entity.pdbx_description
1 polymer ?
#
loop_
_entity_poly.entity_id
_entity_poly.type
_entity_poly.pdbx_seq_one_letter_code
_entity_poly.pdbx_strand_id
1 'polypeptide(L)' 'MTNAIEAQAQKVRAAYAVTGSVNPEYEREFDKLSDMRRENMAQEFRAERGLPPTAETPYD' A
#
# COMPACT_ATOMS: atom_id res chain seq x y z
N MET A 1 1.40 11.47 -1.73
CA MET A 1 1.37 10.00 -1.63
C MET A 1 -0.06 9.47 -1.47
N THR A 2 -0.88 10.10 -0.63
CA THR A 2 -2.27 9.73 -0.33
C THR A 2 -3.18 9.53 -1.55
N ASN A 3 -3.20 10.45 -2.52
CA ASN A 3 -4.02 10.31 -3.74
C ASN A 3 -3.67 9.05 -4.57
N ALA A 4 -2.41 8.63 -4.57
CA ALA A 4 -1.99 7.43 -5.30
C ALA A 4 -2.42 6.15 -4.58
N ILE A 5 -2.36 6.14 -3.25
CA ILE A 5 -2.84 5.03 -2.40
C ILE A 5 -4.35 4.85 -2.57
N GLU A 6 -5.11 5.94 -2.61
CA GLU A 6 -6.55 5.89 -2.84
C GLU A 6 -6.90 5.37 -4.23
N ALA A 7 -6.21 5.83 -5.27
CA ALA A 7 -6.40 5.33 -6.64
C ALA A 7 -6.07 3.83 -6.73
N GLN A 8 -5.00 3.37 -6.08
CA GLN A 8 -4.66 1.95 -6.02
C GLN A 8 -5.71 1.14 -5.24
N ALA A 9 -6.24 1.68 -4.14
CA ALA A 9 -7.33 1.04 -3.39
C ALA A 9 -8.60 0.86 -4.22
N GLN A 10 -8.92 1.81 -5.11
CA GLN A 10 -10.03 1.67 -6.04
C GLN A 10 -9.82 0.52 -7.03
N LYS A 11 -8.60 0.33 -7.55
CA LYS A 11 -8.28 -0.81 -8.43
C LYS A 11 -8.44 -2.15 -7.72
N VAL A 12 -7.98 -2.25 -6.47
CA VAL A 12 -8.18 -3.47 -5.65
C VAL A 12 -9.66 -3.79 -5.47
N ARG A 13 -10.49 -2.78 -5.16
CA ARG A 13 -11.94 -2.97 -5.01
C ARG A 13 -12.59 -3.41 -6.32
N ALA A 14 -12.18 -2.83 -7.45
CA ALA A 14 -12.67 -3.21 -8.77
C ALA A 14 -12.29 -4.65 -9.12
N ALA A 15 -11.05 -5.06 -8.86
CA ALA A 15 -10.60 -6.43 -9.08
C ALA A 15 -11.32 -7.43 -8.15
N TYR A 16 -11.51 -7.07 -6.87
CA TYR A 16 -12.24 -7.90 -5.92
C TYR A 16 -13.71 -8.12 -6.29
N ALA A 17 -14.35 -7.13 -6.95
CA ALA A 17 -15.74 -7.23 -7.37
C ALA A 17 -15.98 -8.24 -8.51
N VAL A 18 -14.93 -8.74 -9.16
CA VAL A 18 -15.03 -9.78 -10.19
C VAL A 18 -15.29 -11.13 -9.52
N THR A 19 -16.50 -11.68 -9.71
CA THR A 19 -16.90 -12.97 -9.15
C THR A 19 -16.65 -14.12 -10.15
N GLY A 20 -16.45 -15.34 -9.63
CA GLY A 20 -16.47 -16.57 -10.44
C GLY A 20 -15.18 -17.39 -10.50
N SER A 21 -14.06 -16.93 -9.93
CA SER A 21 -12.84 -17.73 -9.69
C SER A 21 -11.82 -16.97 -8.84
N VAL A 22 -10.66 -17.59 -8.56
CA VAL A 22 -9.47 -16.90 -8.04
C VAL A 22 -9.09 -15.79 -9.02
N ASN A 23 -8.90 -14.56 -8.53
CA ASN A 23 -8.55 -13.42 -9.37
C ASN A 23 -7.09 -12.98 -9.13
N PRO A 24 -6.13 -13.38 -9.98
CA PRO A 24 -4.72 -12.97 -9.87
C PRO A 24 -4.53 -11.44 -9.96
N GLU A 25 -5.46 -10.74 -10.60
CA GLU A 25 -5.42 -9.28 -10.66
C GLU A 25 -5.72 -8.66 -9.30
N TYR A 26 -6.64 -9.25 -8.52
CA TYR A 26 -6.88 -8.80 -7.16
C TYR A 26 -5.62 -8.96 -6.31
N GLU A 27 -4.98 -10.13 -6.32
CA GLU A 27 -3.75 -10.40 -5.56
C GLU A 27 -2.64 -9.41 -5.94
N ARG A 28 -2.39 -9.25 -7.24
CA ARG A 28 -1.38 -8.30 -7.75
C ARG A 28 -1.65 -6.86 -7.33
N GLU A 29 -2.89 -6.39 -7.43
CA GLU A 29 -3.22 -5.02 -7.06
C GLU A 29 -3.23 -4.82 -5.53
N PHE A 30 -3.55 -5.88 -4.77
CA PHE A 30 -3.50 -5.89 -3.31
C PHE A 30 -2.07 -5.81 -2.79
N ASP A 31 -1.15 -6.60 -3.34
CA ASP A 31 0.27 -6.57 -2.97
C ASP A 31 0.87 -5.18 -3.18
N LYS A 32 0.62 -4.57 -4.35
CA LYS A 32 1.03 -3.19 -4.63
C LYS A 32 0.47 -2.20 -3.61
N LEU A 33 -0.81 -2.33 -3.24
CA LEU A 33 -1.43 -1.46 -2.24
C LEU A 33 -0.79 -1.65 -0.86
N SER A 34 -0.47 -2.89 -0.50
CA SER A 34 0.20 -3.25 0.75
C SER A 34 1.56 -2.57 0.84
N ASP A 35 2.38 -2.66 -0.21
CA ASP A 35 3.70 -2.04 -0.27
C ASP A 35 3.61 -0.52 -0.18
N MET A 36 2.70 0.10 -0.95
CA MET A 36 2.52 1.56 -0.91
C MET A 36 2.09 2.06 0.49
N ARG A 37 1.23 1.32 1.19
CA ARG A 37 0.81 1.68 2.55
C ARG A 37 1.94 1.50 3.55
N ARG A 38 2.71 0.43 3.40
CA ARG A 38 3.86 0.11 4.23
C ARG A 38 4.93 1.21 4.11
N GLU A 39 5.28 1.61 2.89
CA GLU A 39 6.19 2.74 2.65
C GLU A 39 5.68 4.05 3.27
N ASN A 40 4.39 4.35 3.11
CA ASN A 40 3.79 5.55 3.69
C ASN A 40 3.85 5.53 5.23
N MET A 41 3.55 4.40 5.86
CA MET A 41 3.67 4.23 7.31
C MET A 41 5.11 4.36 7.79
N ALA A 42 6.09 3.84 7.04
CA ALA A 42 7.51 4.02 7.34
C ALA A 42 7.91 5.50 7.28
N GLN A 43 7.45 6.25 6.27
CA GLN A 43 7.70 7.68 6.14
C GLN A 43 7.06 8.48 7.28
N GLU A 44 5.79 8.21 7.61
CA GLU A 44 5.08 8.85 8.73
C GLU A 44 5.78 8.58 10.06
N PHE A 45 6.16 7.33 10.32
CA PHE A 45 6.89 6.94 11.52
C PHE A 45 8.22 7.69 11.65
N ARG A 46 8.98 7.83 10.56
CA ARG A 46 10.23 8.60 10.54
C ARG A 46 9.97 10.08 10.83
N ALA A 47 8.96 10.67 10.18
CA ALA A 47 8.60 12.07 10.35
C ALA A 47 8.16 12.38 11.80
N GLU A 48 7.29 11.55 12.37
CA GLU A 48 6.81 11.70 13.76
C GLU A 48 7.93 11.63 14.79
N ARG A 49 8.97 10.84 14.53
CA ARG A 49 10.11 10.66 15.43
C ARG A 49 11.32 11.54 15.09
N GLY A 50 11.23 12.38 14.05
CA GLY A 50 12.34 13.19 13.58
C GLY A 50 13.55 12.36 13.11
N LEU A 51 13.30 11.14 12.63
CA LEU A 51 14.34 10.24 12.16
C LEU A 51 14.76 10.58 10.72
N PRO A 52 16.02 10.30 10.35
CA PRO A 52 16.46 10.48 8.98
C PRO A 52 15.68 9.54 8.02
N PRO A 53 15.56 9.90 6.72
CA PRO A 53 14.83 9.10 5.73
C PRO A 53 15.30 7.66 5.57
N THR A 54 16.53 7.35 5.99
CA THR A 54 17.17 6.04 5.89
C THR A 54 17.12 5.24 7.19
N ALA A 55 16.51 5.76 8.25
CA ALA A 55 16.37 5.02 9.50
C ALA A 55 15.47 3.80 9.30
N GLU A 56 15.86 2.65 9.84
CA GLU A 56 15.02 1.45 9.87
C GLU A 56 13.73 1.70 10.65
N THR A 57 12.65 1.11 10.16
CA THR A 57 11.32 1.17 10.74
C THR A 57 10.73 -0.25 10.87
N PRO A 58 9.74 -0.46 11.76
CA PRO A 58 9.01 -1.73 11.84
C PRO A 58 8.20 -2.08 10.57
N TYR A 59 8.21 -1.18 9.59
CA TYR A 59 7.48 -1.28 8.34
C TYR A 59 8.42 -1.36 7.14
N ASP A 60 9.74 -1.53 7.33
CA ASP A 60 10.62 -1.90 6.21
C ASP A 60 10.57 -3.42 5.92
#